data_AF-A0A7C5LPY8-F1
#
_entry.id   AF-A0A7C5LPY8-F1
#
_cell.length_a   1.000
_cell.length_b   1.000
_cell.length_c   1.000
_cell.angle_alpha   90.00
_cell.angle_beta   90.00
_cell.angle_gamma   90.00
#
_symmetry.space_group_name_H-M   'P 1'
#
loop_
_entity.id
_entity.type
_entity.pdbx_description
1 polymer ?
#
loop_
_entity_poly.entity_id
_entity_poly.type
_entity_poly.pdbx_seq_one_letter_code
_entity_poly.pdbx_strand_id
1 'polypeptide(L)'
;MVCNQQKHDCAIAHPISDVFNTRDVFPTSCRAGFTLIELLAVITLIGLLAGLLMPSLASLRRKGQQTTCANNLRQIGLAVRLYIEEYGITPPAYINATCRWMDLLKPLIPKQSAVFRCPSVLHPVPCQWDTEITLSYGVNSFNFAGRAHCFWYGVNESAISRPSGTIFLADCTPGKYYCGGGRHTEPVVDVDYRHPGNSFNALFCDGHVEPKSKTTQRDWDASQ
;
A
#
# COMPACT_ATOMS: atom_id res chain seq x y z
N MET A 1 62.37 -13.02 16.72
CA MET A 1 62.32 -11.80 17.56
C MET A 1 61.11 -11.97 18.46
N VAL A 2 61.15 -12.57 19.66
CA VAL A 2 61.96 -12.38 20.88
C VAL A 2 61.89 -10.96 21.45
N CYS A 3 61.52 -10.91 22.74
CA CYS A 3 61.70 -9.86 23.76
C CYS A 3 60.71 -8.68 23.77
N ASN A 4 60.27 -8.14 24.91
CA ASN A 4 60.43 -8.52 26.31
C ASN A 4 59.47 -7.71 27.20
N GLN A 5 59.26 -8.26 28.39
CA GLN A 5 58.81 -7.69 29.66
C GLN A 5 59.39 -6.31 30.03
N GLN A 6 58.62 -5.54 30.82
CA GLN A 6 59.05 -4.73 31.99
C GLN A 6 57.76 -4.11 32.59
N LYS A 7 57.12 -4.60 33.66
CA LYS A 7 57.54 -4.87 35.05
C LYS A 7 58.32 -3.71 35.70
N HIS A 8 57.57 -2.82 36.35
CA HIS A 8 58.07 -1.94 37.40
C HIS A 8 57.40 -2.33 38.72
N ASP A 9 58.18 -2.98 39.57
CA ASP A 9 57.90 -3.19 40.98
C ASP A 9 58.17 -1.89 41.75
N CYS A 10 57.28 -1.49 42.64
CA CYS A 10 57.65 -0.67 43.79
C CYS A 10 56.74 -1.03 44.97
N ALA A 11 57.24 -1.94 45.81
CA ALA A 11 56.70 -2.20 47.12
C ALA A 11 57.30 -1.19 48.11
N ILE A 12 56.45 -0.44 48.81
CA ILE A 12 56.79 0.17 50.09
C ILE A 12 55.67 -0.19 51.06
N ALA A 13 56.02 -1.01 52.04
CA ALA A 13 55.20 -1.31 53.20
C ALA A 13 55.29 -0.16 54.21
N HIS A 14 54.15 0.23 54.78
CA HIS A 14 54.09 0.81 56.12
C HIS A 14 52.98 0.09 56.92
N PRO A 15 53.28 -0.38 58.15
CA PRO A 15 52.31 -1.00 59.02
C PRO A 15 51.76 0.04 60.00
N ILE A 16 50.45 0.30 60.00
CA ILE A 16 49.81 0.92 61.16
C ILE A 16 48.43 0.28 61.35
N SER A 17 48.34 -0.40 62.48
CA SER A 17 47.17 -0.94 63.15
C SER A 17 46.02 0.06 63.33
N ASP A 18 44.81 -0.47 63.23
CA ASP A 18 43.59 -0.01 63.92
C ASP A 18 43.11 1.43 63.68
N VAL A 19 42.18 1.55 62.73
CA VAL A 19 41.05 2.48 62.89
C VAL A 19 39.76 1.73 62.59
N PHE A 20 39.19 1.18 63.67
CA PHE A 20 37.76 1.18 63.98
C PHE A 20 36.76 1.05 62.81
N ASN A 21 36.27 -0.18 62.63
CA ASN A 21 34.86 -0.50 62.82
C ASN A 21 33.83 0.47 62.19
N THR A 22 33.79 0.57 60.87
CA THR A 22 32.53 0.80 60.17
C THR A 22 31.93 -0.57 59.83
N ARG A 23 31.03 -1.04 60.69
CA ARG A 23 30.02 -2.02 60.26
C ARG A 23 29.26 -1.37 59.11
N ASP A 24 29.63 -1.67 57.88
CA ASP A 24 28.79 -1.46 56.71
C ASP A 24 27.59 -2.39 56.88
N VAL A 25 26.57 -1.89 57.57
CA VAL A 25 25.23 -2.46 57.54
C VAL A 25 24.70 -2.15 56.14
N PHE A 26 25.06 -2.98 55.16
CA PHE A 26 24.30 -3.03 53.92
C PHE A 26 22.86 -3.35 54.32
N PRO A 27 21.88 -2.46 54.09
CA PRO A 27 20.49 -2.84 54.28
C PRO A 27 20.27 -4.03 53.36
N THR A 28 20.02 -5.21 53.93
CA THR A 28 19.56 -6.37 53.19
C THR A 28 18.29 -5.92 52.48
N SER A 29 18.39 -5.68 51.19
CA SER A 29 17.25 -5.42 50.32
C SER A 29 16.23 -6.53 50.60
N CYS A 30 15.14 -6.17 51.28
CA CYS A 30 13.97 -7.03 51.42
C CYS A 30 13.52 -7.34 49.99
N ARG A 31 13.86 -8.53 49.51
CA ARG A 31 13.33 -9.04 48.25
C ARG A 31 11.82 -9.19 48.45
N ALA A 32 11.06 -8.21 48.00
CA ALA A 32 9.62 -8.32 47.86
C ALA A 32 9.36 -9.52 46.94
N GLY A 33 8.86 -10.61 47.50
CA GLY A 33 8.45 -11.77 46.72
C GLY A 33 7.23 -11.38 45.89
N PHE A 34 7.30 -11.59 44.57
CA PHE A 34 6.18 -11.35 43.69
C PHE A 34 5.05 -12.30 44.05
N THR A 35 3.87 -11.76 44.38
CA THR A 35 2.73 -12.60 44.72
C THR A 35 2.09 -13.16 43.46
N LEU A 36 1.55 -14.38 43.52
CA LEU A 36 0.86 -14.99 42.38
C LEU A 36 -0.35 -14.14 41.93
N ILE A 37 -0.97 -13.40 42.85
CA ILE A 37 -2.08 -12.49 42.56
C ILE A 37 -1.64 -11.25 41.78
N GLU A 38 -0.47 -10.67 42.06
CA GLU A 38 0.06 -9.55 41.27
C GLU A 38 0.33 -9.96 39.83
N LEU A 39 0.87 -11.16 39.60
CA LEU A 39 1.06 -11.69 38.24
C LEU A 39 -0.28 -11.92 37.55
N LEU A 40 -1.24 -12.51 38.26
CA LEU A 40 -2.55 -12.85 37.73
C LEU A 40 -3.36 -11.59 37.36
N ALA A 41 -3.29 -10.54 38.18
CA ALA A 41 -3.96 -9.27 37.89
C ALA A 41 -3.39 -8.59 36.63
N VAL A 42 -2.08 -8.66 36.40
CA VAL A 42 -1.46 -8.06 35.21
C VAL A 42 -1.84 -8.82 33.93
N ILE A 43 -1.76 -10.15 33.93
CA ILE A 43 -2.12 -10.93 32.74
C ILE A 43 -3.61 -10.81 32.41
N THR A 44 -4.48 -10.71 33.42
CA THR A 44 -5.92 -10.51 33.22
C THR A 44 -6.20 -9.13 32.63
N LEU A 45 -5.53 -8.08 33.10
CA LEU A 45 -5.67 -6.74 32.53
C LEU A 45 -5.11 -6.65 31.10
N ILE A 46 -3.94 -7.24 30.83
CA ILE A 46 -3.39 -7.31 29.46
C ILE A 46 -4.34 -8.09 28.55
N GLY A 47 -4.88 -9.21 29.01
CA GLY A 47 -5.86 -10.01 28.27
C GLY A 47 -7.13 -9.24 27.94
N LEU A 48 -7.66 -8.46 28.89
CA LEU A 48 -8.81 -7.58 28.69
C LEU A 48 -8.52 -6.51 27.63
N LEU A 49 -7.40 -5.80 27.75
CA LEU A 49 -7.00 -4.76 26.79
C LEU A 49 -6.74 -5.33 25.40
N ALA A 50 -6.03 -6.46 25.31
CA ALA A 50 -5.76 -7.14 24.05
C ALA A 50 -7.06 -7.64 23.37
N GLY A 51 -8.02 -8.14 24.17
CA GLY A 51 -9.33 -8.57 23.69
C GLY A 51 -10.12 -7.45 23.01
N LEU A 52 -10.03 -6.21 23.53
CA LEU A 52 -10.67 -5.03 22.93
C LEU A 52 -9.92 -4.51 21.68
N LEU A 53 -8.60 -4.72 21.60
CA LEU A 53 -7.76 -4.22 20.50
C LEU A 53 -7.74 -5.12 19.26
N MET A 54 -7.94 -6.43 19.40
CA MET A 54 -7.88 -7.36 18.27
C MET A 54 -8.89 -7.05 17.14
N PRO A 55 -10.20 -6.83 17.39
CA PRO A 55 -11.15 -6.55 16.31
C PRO A 55 -10.90 -5.18 15.65
N SER A 56 -10.44 -4.19 16.41
CA SER A 56 -10.15 -2.86 15.87
C SER A 56 -8.91 -2.87 14.96
N LEU A 57 -7.87 -3.63 15.31
CA LEU A 57 -6.65 -3.77 14.50
C LEU A 57 -6.92 -4.37 13.12
N ALA A 58 -7.80 -5.37 13.02
CA ALA A 58 -8.17 -5.98 11.72
C ALA A 58 -8.85 -4.97 10.78
N SER A 59 -9.72 -4.11 11.33
CA SER A 59 -10.37 -3.03 10.57
C SER A 59 -9.36 -1.97 10.11
N LEU A 60 -8.45 -1.56 11.00
CA LEU A 60 -7.37 -0.61 10.69
C LEU A 60 -6.45 -1.12 9.59
N ARG A 61 -6.07 -2.41 9.62
CA ARG A 61 -5.26 -3.03 8.56
C ARG A 61 -5.95 -2.95 7.19
N ARG A 62 -7.25 -3.26 7.10
CA ARG A 62 -8.00 -3.16 5.83
C ARG A 62 -8.08 -1.73 5.30
N LYS A 63 -8.29 -0.74 6.17
CA LYS A 63 -8.24 0.68 5.78
C LYS A 63 -6.84 1.12 5.35
N GLY A 64 -5.81 0.63 6.03
CA GLY A 64 -4.41 0.87 5.64
C GLY A 64 -4.10 0.31 4.25
N GLN A 65 -4.52 -0.92 3.96
CA GLN A 65 -4.39 -1.50 2.62
C GLN A 65 -5.14 -0.69 1.55
N GLN A 66 -6.35 -0.21 1.84
CA GLN A 66 -7.08 0.68 0.93
C GLN A 66 -6.30 1.97 0.64
N THR A 67 -5.68 2.57 1.67
CA THR A 67 -4.84 3.76 1.49
C THR A 67 -3.62 3.47 0.63
N THR A 68 -3.00 2.30 0.79
CA THR A 68 -1.92 1.85 -0.09
C THR A 68 -2.42 1.68 -1.53
N CYS A 69 -3.60 1.08 -1.75
CA CYS A 69 -4.16 0.92 -3.10
C CYS A 69 -4.49 2.29 -3.75
N ALA A 70 -4.96 3.27 -2.96
CA ALA A 70 -5.15 4.63 -3.44
C ALA A 70 -3.81 5.31 -3.80
N ASN A 71 -2.76 5.11 -3.01
CA ASN A 71 -1.42 5.63 -3.32
C ASN A 71 -0.80 4.98 -4.56
N ASN A 72 -1.06 3.70 -4.78
CA ASN A 72 -0.66 3.01 -6.01
C ASN A 72 -1.32 3.66 -7.24
N LEU A 73 -2.63 3.89 -7.20
CA LEU A 73 -3.35 4.60 -8.26
C LEU A 73 -2.80 6.02 -8.48
N ARG A 74 -2.44 6.76 -7.42
CA ARG A 74 -1.79 8.07 -7.57
C ARG A 74 -0.44 7.97 -8.29
N GLN A 75 0.39 6.99 -7.95
CA GLN A 75 1.68 6.76 -8.63
C GLN A 75 1.47 6.38 -10.11
N ILE A 76 0.48 5.55 -10.41
CA ILE A 76 0.09 5.24 -11.79
C ILE A 76 -0.40 6.51 -12.49
N GLY A 77 -1.22 7.33 -11.84
CA GLY A 77 -1.72 8.60 -12.38
C GLY A 77 -0.59 9.58 -12.74
N LEU A 78 0.47 9.65 -11.91
CA LEU A 78 1.67 10.42 -12.25
C LEU A 78 2.34 9.90 -13.52
N ALA A 79 2.51 8.57 -13.65
CA ALA A 79 3.04 7.98 -14.86
C ALA A 79 2.15 8.22 -16.09
N VAL A 80 0.83 8.20 -15.92
CA VAL A 80 -0.14 8.55 -16.97
C VAL A 80 0.04 10.00 -17.41
N ARG A 81 0.24 10.95 -16.49
CA ARG A 81 0.50 12.35 -16.85
C ARG A 81 1.80 12.50 -17.66
N LEU A 82 2.88 11.85 -17.24
CA LEU A 82 4.14 11.84 -17.99
C LEU A 82 3.95 11.27 -19.40
N TYR A 83 3.16 10.20 -19.54
CA TYR A 83 2.83 9.63 -20.85
C TYR A 83 2.01 10.63 -21.71
N ILE A 84 1.00 11.28 -21.14
CA ILE A 84 0.18 12.26 -21.86
C ILE A 84 1.01 13.48 -22.29
N GLU A 85 1.95 13.94 -21.46
CA GLU A 85 2.86 15.04 -21.81
C GLU A 85 3.73 14.71 -23.03
N GLU A 86 4.17 13.45 -23.17
CA GLU A 86 5.00 12.99 -24.29
C GLU A 86 4.18 12.72 -25.57
N TYR A 87 3.02 12.07 -25.45
CA TYR A 87 2.25 11.55 -26.60
C TYR A 87 0.97 12.34 -26.92
N GLY A 88 0.54 13.27 -26.06
CA GLY A 88 -0.69 14.07 -26.22
C GLY A 88 -2.00 13.29 -26.12
N ILE A 89 -1.94 12.01 -25.75
CA ILE A 89 -3.08 11.10 -25.67
C ILE A 89 -2.95 10.22 -24.42
N THR A 90 -4.08 9.86 -23.82
CA THR A 90 -4.09 8.87 -22.73
C THR A 90 -3.57 7.51 -23.22
N PRO A 91 -2.90 6.73 -22.36
CA PRO A 91 -2.39 5.43 -22.75
C PRO A 91 -3.57 4.50 -23.10
N PRO A 92 -3.59 3.90 -24.31
CA PRO A 92 -4.64 2.99 -24.71
C PRO A 92 -4.61 1.72 -23.86
N ALA A 93 -5.78 1.13 -23.61
CA ALA A 93 -5.87 -0.13 -22.86
C ALA A 93 -5.02 -1.24 -23.46
N TYR A 94 -5.03 -1.32 -24.79
CA TYR A 94 -4.47 -2.42 -25.56
C TYR A 94 -4.03 -1.93 -26.94
N ILE A 95 -2.77 -2.18 -27.28
CA ILE A 95 -2.23 -2.00 -28.64
C ILE A 95 -2.12 -3.37 -29.32
N ASN A 96 -1.51 -4.34 -28.63
CA ASN A 96 -1.35 -5.71 -29.08
C ASN A 96 -1.12 -6.66 -27.87
N ALA A 97 -0.95 -7.96 -28.13
CA ALA A 97 -0.87 -8.99 -27.08
C ALA A 97 0.29 -8.80 -26.09
N THR A 98 1.32 -8.04 -26.45
CA THR A 98 2.51 -7.77 -25.63
C THR A 98 2.60 -6.31 -25.19
N CYS A 99 1.62 -5.47 -25.52
CA CYS A 99 1.67 -4.03 -25.25
C CYS A 99 0.29 -3.52 -24.82
N ARG A 100 0.11 -3.40 -23.51
CA ARG A 100 -1.06 -2.83 -22.82
C ARG A 100 -0.67 -1.56 -22.08
N TRP A 101 -1.65 -0.90 -21.46
CA TRP A 101 -1.39 0.35 -20.73
C TRP A 101 -0.32 0.20 -19.63
N MET A 102 -0.22 -0.93 -18.92
CA MET A 102 0.82 -1.09 -17.89
C MET A 102 2.20 -1.20 -18.50
N ASP A 103 2.34 -1.84 -19.67
CA ASP A 103 3.62 -2.00 -20.37
C ASP A 103 4.15 -0.63 -20.83
N LEU A 104 3.24 0.25 -21.28
CA LEU A 104 3.55 1.64 -21.65
C LEU A 104 4.01 2.47 -20.44
N LEU A 105 3.41 2.23 -19.26
CA LEU A 105 3.73 2.99 -18.05
C LEU A 105 4.88 2.40 -17.23
N LYS A 106 5.19 1.10 -17.37
CA LYS A 106 6.28 0.39 -16.68
C LYS A 106 7.62 1.13 -16.73
N PRO A 107 8.09 1.72 -17.86
CA PRO A 107 9.34 2.48 -17.89
C PRO A 107 9.27 3.82 -17.14
N LEU A 108 8.08 4.40 -16.96
CA LEU A 108 7.86 5.68 -16.27
C LEU A 108 7.76 5.52 -14.74
N ILE A 109 7.77 4.28 -14.26
CA ILE A 109 7.58 3.92 -12.85
C ILE A 109 8.89 3.32 -12.31
N PRO A 110 9.26 3.55 -11.04
CA PRO A 110 10.43 2.94 -10.43
C PRO A 110 10.42 1.40 -10.52
N LYS A 111 11.54 0.82 -10.99
CA LYS A 111 11.68 -0.63 -11.29
C LYS A 111 11.34 -1.60 -10.15
N GLN A 112 11.45 -1.17 -8.90
CA GLN A 112 11.19 -2.00 -7.71
C GLN A 112 9.78 -1.81 -7.14
N SER A 113 8.91 -1.09 -7.83
CA SER A 113 7.56 -0.83 -7.35
C SER A 113 6.61 -1.98 -7.69
N ALA A 114 5.82 -2.43 -6.70
CA ALA A 114 4.71 -3.36 -6.90
C ALA A 114 3.39 -2.61 -7.15
N VAL A 115 3.46 -1.48 -7.86
CA VAL A 115 2.38 -0.49 -7.92
C VAL A 115 1.12 -1.00 -8.60
N PHE A 116 1.23 -1.96 -9.53
CA PHE A 116 0.09 -2.54 -10.25
C PHE A 116 -0.73 -3.53 -9.42
N ARG A 117 -0.24 -3.90 -8.23
CA ARG A 117 -0.90 -4.86 -7.33
C ARG A 117 -1.48 -4.14 -6.12
N CYS A 118 -2.74 -4.42 -5.82
CA CYS A 118 -3.36 -3.99 -4.57
C CYS A 118 -3.07 -5.01 -3.45
N PRO A 119 -2.54 -4.60 -2.28
CA PRO A 119 -2.30 -5.49 -1.14
C PRO A 119 -3.55 -6.15 -0.55
N SER A 120 -4.75 -5.65 -0.85
CA SER A 120 -6.01 -6.30 -0.45
C SER A 120 -6.35 -7.56 -1.25
N VAL A 121 -5.63 -7.82 -2.36
CA VAL A 121 -5.83 -9.05 -3.15
C VAL A 121 -5.11 -10.22 -2.52
N LEU A 122 -5.88 -11.19 -2.01
CA LEU A 122 -5.36 -12.42 -1.38
C LEU A 122 -4.65 -13.33 -2.38
N HIS A 123 -5.22 -13.48 -3.58
CA HIS A 123 -4.70 -14.32 -4.66
C HIS A 123 -4.31 -13.44 -5.84
N PRO A 124 -3.03 -13.05 -5.95
CA PRO A 124 -2.60 -12.16 -7.02
C PRO A 124 -2.63 -12.93 -8.34
N VAL A 125 -3.26 -12.33 -9.34
CA VAL A 125 -3.44 -12.94 -10.65
C VAL A 125 -2.60 -12.16 -11.68
N PRO A 126 -1.81 -12.85 -12.52
CA PRO A 126 -1.13 -12.19 -13.63
C PRO A 126 -2.14 -11.59 -14.62
N CYS A 127 -1.73 -10.57 -15.35
CA CYS A 127 -2.54 -9.93 -16.37
C CYS A 127 -3.04 -10.95 -17.41
N GLN A 128 -4.25 -10.74 -17.91
CA GLN A 128 -4.82 -11.61 -18.92
C GLN A 128 -3.93 -11.61 -20.18
N TRP A 129 -3.48 -12.81 -20.56
CA TRP A 129 -2.53 -13.04 -21.66
C TRP A 129 -1.13 -12.44 -21.45
N ASP A 130 -0.72 -12.18 -20.20
CA ASP A 130 0.65 -11.79 -19.82
C ASP A 130 0.99 -12.31 -18.42
N THR A 131 2.07 -13.09 -18.29
CA THR A 131 2.47 -13.71 -17.01
C THR A 131 3.37 -12.86 -16.13
N GLU A 132 3.91 -11.73 -16.63
CA GLU A 132 4.91 -10.94 -15.90
C GLU A 132 4.31 -9.97 -14.89
N ILE A 133 3.19 -9.34 -15.24
CA ILE A 133 2.59 -8.28 -14.42
C ILE A 133 1.40 -8.82 -13.66
N THR A 134 1.49 -8.85 -12.34
CA THR A 134 0.33 -9.05 -11.47
C THR A 134 -0.48 -7.77 -11.39
N LEU A 135 -1.78 -7.86 -11.68
CA LEU A 135 -2.61 -6.67 -11.91
C LEU A 135 -3.87 -6.65 -11.03
N SER A 136 -4.18 -5.49 -10.47
CA SER A 136 -5.37 -5.26 -9.64
C SER A 136 -6.17 -4.02 -10.06
N TYR A 137 -5.72 -3.30 -11.08
CA TYR A 137 -6.32 -2.06 -11.57
C TYR A 137 -6.61 -2.19 -13.07
N GLY A 138 -7.66 -1.53 -13.54
CA GLY A 138 -8.12 -1.62 -14.92
C GLY A 138 -8.50 -0.27 -15.47
N VAL A 139 -8.16 -0.03 -16.73
CA VAL A 139 -8.52 1.20 -17.43
C VAL A 139 -9.99 1.18 -17.80
N ASN A 140 -10.62 2.33 -17.75
CA ASN A 140 -11.99 2.51 -18.17
C ASN A 140 -12.17 2.18 -19.67
N SER A 141 -12.93 1.14 -19.99
CA SER A 141 -13.30 0.76 -21.37
C SER A 141 -14.76 1.08 -21.70
N PHE A 142 -15.40 1.98 -20.95
CA PHE A 142 -16.76 2.43 -21.22
C PHE A 142 -16.88 2.94 -22.66
N ASN A 143 -18.04 2.67 -23.28
CA ASN A 143 -18.32 3.00 -24.68
C ASN A 143 -17.38 2.33 -25.71
N PHE A 144 -16.84 1.14 -25.40
CA PHE A 144 -15.92 0.42 -26.32
C PHE A 144 -16.51 0.20 -27.74
N ALA A 145 -17.83 0.00 -27.87
CA ALA A 145 -18.49 -0.13 -29.18
C ALA A 145 -18.66 1.20 -29.93
N GLY A 146 -18.81 2.32 -29.24
CA GLY A 146 -18.96 3.65 -29.84
C GLY A 146 -17.63 4.28 -30.28
N ARG A 147 -16.50 3.76 -29.79
CA ARG A 147 -15.09 4.17 -30.04
C ARG A 147 -14.72 5.61 -29.67
N ALA A 148 -15.63 6.57 -29.85
CA ALA A 148 -15.41 7.97 -29.48
C ALA A 148 -15.27 8.12 -27.96
N HIS A 149 -14.26 8.87 -27.53
CA HIS A 149 -13.96 9.15 -26.12
C HIS A 149 -13.82 7.88 -25.25
N CYS A 150 -13.38 6.76 -25.84
CA CYS A 150 -13.15 5.51 -25.13
C CYS A 150 -11.65 5.31 -24.86
N PHE A 151 -11.25 5.20 -23.59
CA PHE A 151 -9.83 5.04 -23.23
C PHE A 151 -9.22 3.71 -23.68
N TRP A 152 -10.04 2.76 -24.19
CA TRP A 152 -9.50 1.60 -24.88
C TRP A 152 -8.54 1.98 -26.01
N TYR A 153 -8.90 2.99 -26.79
CA TYR A 153 -8.15 3.42 -27.98
C TYR A 153 -7.20 4.59 -27.69
N GLY A 154 -7.19 5.08 -26.45
CA GLY A 154 -6.60 6.37 -26.12
C GLY A 154 -7.53 7.52 -26.52
N VAL A 155 -7.58 8.52 -25.66
CA VAL A 155 -8.39 9.74 -25.80
C VAL A 155 -7.47 10.92 -25.58
N ASN A 156 -7.57 11.93 -26.45
CA ASN A 156 -6.83 13.17 -26.27
C ASN A 156 -7.35 13.88 -25.01
N GLU A 157 -6.46 14.42 -24.19
CA GLU A 157 -6.85 15.09 -22.95
C GLU A 157 -7.84 16.25 -23.19
N SER A 158 -7.66 17.00 -24.28
CA SER A 158 -8.55 18.13 -24.61
C SER A 158 -9.97 17.68 -25.00
N ALA A 159 -10.16 16.40 -25.32
CA ALA A 159 -11.44 15.82 -25.71
C ALA A 159 -12.21 15.27 -24.49
N ILE A 160 -11.67 15.37 -23.27
CA ILE A 160 -12.32 14.93 -22.04
C ILE A 160 -13.11 16.11 -21.48
N SER A 161 -14.44 16.00 -21.48
CA SER A 161 -15.32 17.10 -21.05
C SER A 161 -15.19 17.42 -19.56
N ARG A 162 -15.01 16.41 -18.70
CA ARG A 162 -14.99 16.54 -17.24
C ARG A 162 -13.83 15.77 -16.59
N PRO A 163 -12.58 16.25 -16.68
CA PRO A 163 -11.42 15.49 -16.18
C PRO A 163 -11.50 15.08 -14.70
N SER A 164 -12.02 15.94 -13.83
CA SER A 164 -12.23 15.65 -12.41
C SER A 164 -13.51 14.85 -12.10
N GLY A 165 -14.33 14.58 -13.11
CA GLY A 165 -15.57 13.82 -12.98
C GLY A 165 -15.55 12.48 -13.73
N THR A 166 -14.56 12.26 -14.58
CA THR A 166 -14.42 11.05 -15.40
C THR A 166 -13.33 10.14 -14.81
N ILE A 167 -13.71 8.91 -14.49
CA ILE A 167 -12.85 7.84 -14.02
C ILE A 167 -11.99 7.35 -15.18
N PHE A 168 -10.69 7.31 -14.98
CA PHE A 168 -9.72 6.78 -15.94
C PHE A 168 -9.29 5.35 -15.61
N LEU A 169 -8.94 5.10 -14.33
CA LEU A 169 -8.55 3.78 -13.81
C LEU A 169 -9.33 3.48 -12.53
N ALA A 170 -9.61 2.21 -12.27
CA ALA A 170 -10.28 1.78 -11.05
C ALA A 170 -9.70 0.46 -10.53
N ASP A 171 -9.98 0.11 -9.27
CA ASP A 171 -9.78 -1.28 -8.83
C ASP A 171 -10.61 -2.22 -9.70
N CYS A 172 -9.92 -3.18 -10.31
CA CYS A 172 -10.47 -4.08 -11.31
C CYS A 172 -10.35 -5.51 -10.83
N THR A 173 -11.19 -6.41 -11.37
CA THR A 173 -11.04 -7.86 -11.20
C THR A 173 -9.57 -8.26 -11.38
N PRO A 174 -8.94 -9.00 -10.44
CA PRO A 174 -7.53 -9.35 -10.55
C PRO A 174 -7.19 -10.02 -11.88
N GLY A 175 -6.10 -9.57 -12.51
CA GLY A 175 -5.67 -10.03 -13.83
C GLY A 175 -6.41 -9.40 -15.02
N LYS A 176 -7.52 -8.68 -14.82
CA LYS A 176 -8.13 -7.87 -15.88
C LYS A 176 -7.44 -6.51 -15.98
N TYR A 177 -7.24 -6.06 -17.21
CA TYR A 177 -6.57 -4.78 -17.48
C TYR A 177 -7.53 -3.63 -17.81
N TYR A 178 -8.83 -3.89 -17.78
CA TYR A 178 -9.87 -2.88 -18.02
C TYR A 178 -11.11 -3.14 -17.18
N CYS A 179 -11.79 -2.07 -16.80
CA CYS A 179 -13.14 -2.09 -16.22
C CYS A 179 -14.13 -1.59 -17.27
N GLY A 180 -15.29 -2.22 -17.35
CA GLY A 180 -16.34 -1.89 -18.30
C GLY A 180 -16.36 -2.76 -19.55
N GLY A 181 -17.29 -2.45 -20.46
CA GLY A 181 -17.52 -3.25 -21.66
C GLY A 181 -18.20 -2.46 -22.78
N GLY A 182 -18.35 -3.12 -23.93
CA GLY A 182 -18.87 -2.52 -25.17
C GLY A 182 -20.35 -2.13 -25.18
N ARG A 183 -21.05 -2.16 -24.06
CA ARG A 183 -22.42 -1.67 -23.94
C ARG A 183 -22.47 -0.70 -22.75
N HIS A 184 -23.31 0.32 -22.83
CA HIS A 184 -23.60 1.26 -21.74
C HIS A 184 -24.37 0.54 -20.60
N THR A 185 -23.75 -0.47 -20.01
CA THR A 185 -24.35 -1.32 -18.97
C THR A 185 -24.07 -0.72 -17.61
N GLU A 186 -25.13 -0.60 -16.82
CA GLU A 186 -25.09 -0.32 -15.40
C GLU A 186 -25.38 -1.61 -14.63
N PRO A 187 -24.60 -1.97 -13.60
CA PRO A 187 -23.33 -1.36 -13.22
C PRO A 187 -22.22 -1.65 -14.26
N VAL A 188 -21.17 -0.82 -14.27
CA VAL A 188 -19.94 -1.09 -15.02
C VAL A 188 -19.34 -2.42 -14.54
N VAL A 189 -19.04 -3.31 -15.49
CA VAL A 189 -18.51 -4.65 -15.21
C VAL A 189 -17.02 -4.62 -14.85
N ASP A 190 -16.53 -5.68 -14.19
CA ASP A 190 -15.12 -5.86 -13.84
C ASP A 190 -14.52 -4.82 -12.87
N VAL A 191 -15.35 -4.05 -12.17
CA VAL A 191 -14.95 -3.25 -11.00
C VAL A 191 -14.93 -4.14 -9.76
N ASP A 192 -13.86 -4.10 -8.97
CA ASP A 192 -13.70 -4.93 -7.79
C ASP A 192 -13.88 -4.12 -6.49
N TYR A 193 -14.99 -4.37 -5.79
CA TYR A 193 -15.39 -3.70 -4.54
C TYR A 193 -14.69 -4.29 -3.30
N ARG A 194 -13.36 -4.44 -3.38
CA ARG A 194 -12.53 -5.14 -2.38
C ARG A 194 -12.28 -4.35 -1.09
N HIS A 195 -12.65 -3.09 -1.02
CA HIS A 195 -12.34 -2.21 0.11
C HIS A 195 -13.49 -2.08 1.12
N PRO A 196 -13.20 -1.67 2.38
CA PRO A 196 -14.23 -1.51 3.41
C PRO A 196 -15.44 -0.70 2.93
N GLY A 197 -16.63 -1.13 3.34
CA GLY A 197 -17.88 -0.50 2.91
C GLY A 197 -18.33 -0.85 1.49
N ASN A 198 -17.83 -1.97 0.94
CA ASN A 198 -18.09 -2.40 -0.44
C ASN A 198 -17.76 -1.27 -1.43
N SER A 199 -16.52 -0.81 -1.34
CA SER A 199 -15.99 0.30 -2.14
C SER A 199 -14.79 -0.14 -2.97
N PHE A 200 -14.45 0.69 -3.94
CA PHE A 200 -13.25 0.61 -4.77
C PHE A 200 -12.61 2.00 -4.85
N ASN A 201 -11.34 2.09 -5.19
CA ASN A 201 -10.66 3.34 -5.49
C ASN A 201 -10.72 3.62 -6.99
N ALA A 202 -11.06 4.86 -7.33
CA ALA A 202 -11.09 5.36 -8.69
C ALA A 202 -10.06 6.48 -8.84
N LEU A 203 -9.25 6.40 -9.89
CA LEU A 203 -8.39 7.48 -10.37
C LEU A 203 -9.13 8.23 -11.48
N PHE A 204 -9.22 9.55 -11.32
CA PHE A 204 -9.85 10.45 -12.27
C PHE A 204 -8.85 11.01 -13.28
N CYS A 205 -9.33 11.55 -14.40
CA CYS A 205 -8.47 12.03 -15.48
C CYS A 205 -7.62 13.25 -15.11
N ASP A 206 -7.99 14.00 -14.07
CA ASP A 206 -7.18 15.07 -13.49
C ASP A 206 -6.08 14.56 -12.53
N GLY A 207 -6.04 13.26 -12.25
CA GLY A 207 -5.04 12.59 -11.42
C GLY A 207 -5.43 12.41 -9.95
N HIS A 208 -6.59 12.89 -9.49
CA HIS A 208 -7.01 12.63 -8.11
C HIS A 208 -7.57 11.22 -7.95
N VAL A 209 -7.50 10.69 -6.72
CA VAL A 209 -8.01 9.36 -6.37
C VAL A 209 -9.03 9.47 -5.26
N GLU A 210 -10.21 8.90 -5.48
CA GLU A 210 -11.33 8.89 -4.54
C GLU A 210 -11.91 7.47 -4.39
N PRO A 211 -12.25 7.03 -3.16
CA PRO A 211 -13.03 5.81 -2.98
C PRO A 211 -14.50 6.00 -3.40
N LYS A 212 -15.04 5.09 -4.20
CA LYS A 212 -16.44 5.05 -4.62
C LYS A 212 -17.10 3.73 -4.20
N SER A 213 -18.37 3.78 -3.83
CA SER A 213 -19.21 2.59 -3.58
C SER A 213 -20.32 2.43 -4.61
N LYS A 214 -20.61 3.49 -5.37
CA LYS A 214 -21.57 3.55 -6.47
C LYS A 214 -21.05 4.51 -7.52
N THR A 215 -21.38 4.24 -8.77
CA THR A 215 -21.12 5.13 -9.90
C THR A 215 -22.33 5.21 -10.80
N THR A 216 -22.32 6.18 -11.68
CA THR A 216 -23.25 6.37 -12.78
C THR A 216 -22.49 6.38 -14.10
N GLN A 217 -23.19 6.22 -15.23
CA GLN A 217 -22.59 6.21 -16.57
C GLN A 217 -21.76 7.48 -16.81
N ARG A 218 -22.22 8.61 -16.27
CA ARG A 218 -21.55 9.90 -16.34
C ARG A 218 -20.16 9.91 -15.68
N ASP A 219 -19.93 9.06 -14.69
CA ASP A 219 -18.60 8.95 -14.06
C ASP A 219 -17.60 8.21 -14.96
N TRP A 220 -18.07 7.43 -15.94
CA TRP A 220 -17.24 6.64 -16.85
C TRP A 220 -17.22 7.18 -18.28
N ASP A 221 -18.16 8.03 -18.65
CA ASP A 221 -18.22 8.67 -19.97
C ASP A 221 -17.29 9.89 -20.01
N ALA A 222 -16.32 9.88 -20.94
CA ALA A 222 -15.40 11.00 -21.13
C ALA A 222 -15.99 12.11 -22.03
N SER A 223 -17.12 11.87 -22.69
CA SER A 223 -17.77 12.84 -23.58
C SER A 223 -18.72 13.80 -22.86
N GLN A 224 -19.20 13.45 -21.66
CA GLN A 224 -20.28 14.15 -20.94
C GLN A 224 -19.85 14.79 -19.61
#